data_AF-A0A9W5YB14-F1
#
_entry.id   AF-A0A9W5YB14-F1
#
_cell.length_a   1.000
_cell.length_b   1.000
_cell.length_c   1.000
_cell.angle_alpha   90.00
_cell.angle_beta   90.00
_cell.angle_gamma   90.00
#
_symmetry.space_group_name_H-M   'P 1'
#
loop_
_entity.id
_entity.type
_entity.pdbx_description
1 polymer ?
#
loop_
_entity_poly.entity_id
_entity_poly.type
_entity_poly.pdbx_seq_one_letter_code
_entity_poly.pdbx_strand_id
1 'polypeptide(L)'
;MRKILIAFVILMTILIGCDNSIKPIETIKTDFDISEAEKLMKRAWKPVNEMTNSNYETKPDILISSKEELYKIYDFTYMSDMMKYDILETIVETDENHEIAKDNNGYIDFKADSFIPYIPTIFDEGIYVKKAYLREEKYKEEYSYFDIVELVVEEDSNDEVNSYVSDFSRRNIFRKNEDGEWYLYVTDGTFSISWDRDRSM
;
A
#
# COMPACT_ATOMS: atom_id res chain seq x y z
N MET A 1 43.09 23.01 26.14
CA MET A 1 41.75 23.18 25.53
C MET A 1 41.56 22.38 24.24
N ARG A 2 42.40 22.54 23.21
CA ARG A 2 42.27 21.82 21.92
C ARG A 2 42.22 20.28 22.03
N LYS A 3 43.00 19.68 22.94
CA LYS A 3 43.01 18.22 23.19
C LYS A 3 41.77 17.70 23.93
N ILE A 4 41.12 18.55 24.74
CA ILE A 4 39.89 18.20 25.49
C ILE A 4 38.68 18.26 24.54
N LEU A 5 38.67 19.22 23.62
CA LEU A 5 37.61 19.37 22.63
C LEU A 5 37.56 18.19 21.64
N ILE A 6 38.73 17.67 21.23
CA ILE A 6 38.83 16.48 20.36
C ILE A 6 38.32 15.23 21.09
N ALA A 7 38.63 15.06 22.38
CA ALA A 7 38.12 13.95 23.18
C ALA A 7 36.59 14.00 23.32
N PHE A 8 36.00 15.18 23.45
CA PHE A 8 34.54 15.36 23.53
C PHE A 8 33.83 15.03 22.20
N VAL A 9 34.43 15.37 21.06
CA VAL A 9 33.88 15.06 19.72
C VAL A 9 33.96 13.56 19.41
N ILE A 10 35.02 12.87 19.84
CA ILE A 10 35.15 11.41 19.72
C ILE A 10 34.13 10.72 20.65
N LEU A 11 33.92 11.23 21.86
CA LEU A 11 32.93 10.67 22.79
C LEU A 11 31.48 10.83 22.27
N MET A 12 31.15 11.98 21.67
CA MET A 12 29.82 12.18 21.06
C MET A 12 29.59 11.28 19.84
N THR A 13 30.60 11.06 19.00
CA THR A 13 30.46 10.16 17.84
C THR A 13 30.31 8.69 18.23
N ILE A 14 30.88 8.26 19.36
CA ILE A 14 30.65 6.91 19.91
C ILE A 14 29.22 6.77 20.48
N LEU A 15 28.64 7.84 21.04
CA LEU A 15 27.30 7.82 21.63
C LEU A 15 26.16 7.90 20.60
N ILE A 16 26.42 8.39 19.39
CA ILE A 16 25.43 8.48 18.29
C ILE A 16 25.31 7.14 17.53
N GLY A 17 26.19 6.16 17.79
CA GLY A 17 26.37 4.97 16.94
C GLY A 17 25.58 3.70 17.28
N CYS A 18 24.82 3.66 18.38
CA CYS A 18 24.02 2.46 18.72
C CYS A 18 22.56 2.69 18.35
N ASP A 19 22.21 2.32 17.12
CA ASP A 19 20.83 2.09 16.70
C ASP A 19 20.26 0.93 17.54
N ASN A 20 19.47 1.26 18.57
CA ASN A 20 18.84 0.29 19.48
C ASN A 20 17.60 -0.40 18.85
N SER A 21 17.42 -0.34 17.54
CA SER A 21 16.32 -1.05 16.89
C SER A 21 16.48 -2.57 17.04
N ILE A 22 15.38 -3.23 17.36
CA ILE A 22 15.29 -4.69 17.40
C ILE A 22 15.34 -5.16 15.94
N LYS A 23 16.37 -5.94 15.60
CA LYS A 23 16.60 -6.46 14.25
C LYS A 23 16.47 -7.98 14.22
N PRO A 24 16.03 -8.56 13.11
CA PRO A 24 16.01 -10.00 12.96
C PRO A 24 17.45 -10.55 13.02
N ILE A 25 17.60 -11.72 13.63
CA ILE A 25 18.86 -12.48 13.61
C ILE A 25 19.04 -13.25 12.30
N GLU A 26 17.94 -13.53 11.61
CA GLU A 26 17.93 -14.24 10.34
C GLU A 26 16.78 -13.76 9.47
N THR A 27 17.05 -13.60 8.17
CA THR A 27 16.04 -13.32 7.15
C THR A 27 16.20 -14.31 6.01
N ILE A 28 15.22 -15.19 5.85
CA ILE A 28 15.19 -16.18 4.77
C ILE A 28 14.25 -15.67 3.69
N LYS A 29 14.69 -15.72 2.44
CA LYS A 29 13.85 -15.44 1.27
C LYS A 29 13.73 -16.69 0.43
N THR A 30 12.49 -17.14 0.20
CA THR A 30 12.19 -18.32 -0.60
C THR A 30 11.30 -17.90 -1.76
N ASP A 31 11.69 -18.24 -2.98
CA ASP A 31 10.90 -17.91 -4.17
C ASP A 31 9.47 -18.45 -4.07
N PHE A 32 8.52 -17.65 -4.54
CA PHE A 32 7.10 -18.00 -4.56
C PHE A 32 6.59 -18.02 -5.99
N ASP A 33 5.62 -18.88 -6.28
CA ASP A 33 5.08 -19.00 -7.62
C ASP A 33 4.38 -17.70 -8.05
N ILE A 34 4.83 -17.15 -9.18
CA ILE A 34 4.32 -15.86 -9.69
C ILE A 34 2.83 -15.95 -10.04
N SER A 35 2.37 -17.09 -10.59
CA SER A 35 0.96 -17.24 -10.98
C SER A 35 0.05 -17.30 -9.75
N GLU A 36 0.48 -17.94 -8.67
CA GLU A 36 -0.23 -17.92 -7.38
C GLU A 36 -0.21 -16.54 -6.74
N ALA A 37 0.93 -15.82 -6.80
CA ALA A 37 1.01 -14.44 -6.32
C ALA A 37 0.04 -13.53 -7.08
N GLU A 38 -0.02 -13.66 -8.41
CA GLU A 38 -0.94 -12.88 -9.24
C GLU A 38 -2.41 -13.14 -8.89
N LYS A 39 -2.79 -14.39 -8.56
CA LYS A 39 -4.15 -14.70 -8.08
C LYS A 39 -4.47 -14.00 -6.77
N LEU A 40 -3.52 -13.98 -5.82
CA LEU A 40 -3.69 -13.29 -4.55
C LEU A 40 -3.81 -11.77 -4.74
N MET A 41 -2.98 -11.21 -5.62
CA MET A 41 -3.03 -9.80 -6.03
C MET A 41 -4.38 -9.46 -6.65
N LYS A 42 -4.84 -10.24 -7.62
CA LYS A 42 -6.14 -10.03 -8.28
C LYS A 42 -7.28 -10.10 -7.29
N ARG A 43 -7.24 -11.04 -6.34
CA ARG A 43 -8.24 -11.17 -5.30
C ARG A 43 -8.24 -9.95 -4.37
N ALA A 44 -7.07 -9.51 -3.88
CA ALA A 44 -6.96 -8.38 -2.97
C ALA A 44 -7.35 -7.06 -3.62
N TRP A 45 -6.86 -6.78 -4.83
CA TRP A 45 -7.10 -5.51 -5.53
C TRP A 45 -8.42 -5.44 -6.31
N LYS A 46 -9.18 -6.55 -6.36
CA LYS A 46 -10.49 -6.61 -7.03
C LYS A 46 -11.44 -5.46 -6.66
N PRO A 47 -11.72 -5.15 -5.37
CA PRO A 47 -12.64 -4.07 -5.03
C PRO A 47 -12.17 -2.70 -5.55
N VAL A 48 -10.86 -2.43 -5.59
CA VAL A 48 -10.30 -1.19 -6.14
C VAL A 48 -10.48 -1.13 -7.66
N ASN A 49 -10.21 -2.23 -8.35
CA ASN A 49 -10.45 -2.34 -9.78
C ASN A 49 -11.95 -2.19 -10.13
N GLU A 50 -12.85 -2.75 -9.33
CA GLU A 50 -14.31 -2.60 -9.53
C GLU A 50 -14.82 -1.16 -9.33
N MET A 51 -14.08 -0.34 -8.58
CA MET A 51 -14.32 1.09 -8.46
C MET A 51 -13.61 1.91 -9.55
N THR A 52 -12.73 1.30 -10.34
CA THR A 52 -11.94 2.05 -11.32
C THR A 52 -12.66 2.11 -12.66
N ASN A 53 -12.91 3.32 -13.14
CA ASN A 53 -13.57 3.52 -14.44
C ASN A 53 -12.56 3.51 -15.60
N SER A 54 -13.07 3.54 -16.84
CA SER A 54 -12.24 3.49 -18.06
C SER A 54 -11.34 4.71 -18.28
N ASN A 55 -11.54 5.78 -17.51
CA ASN A 55 -10.70 6.99 -17.56
C ASN A 55 -9.60 6.97 -16.51
N TYR A 56 -9.32 5.79 -15.92
CA TYR A 56 -8.36 5.61 -14.84
C TYR A 56 -8.68 6.45 -13.60
N GLU A 57 -9.95 6.61 -13.27
CA GLU A 57 -10.37 7.24 -12.00
C GLU A 57 -10.89 6.15 -11.06
N THR A 58 -10.31 6.05 -9.87
CA THR A 58 -10.76 5.10 -8.84
C THR A 58 -11.88 5.74 -8.03
N LYS A 59 -13.13 5.54 -8.48
CA LYS A 59 -14.34 6.12 -7.90
C LYS A 59 -15.57 5.23 -8.14
N PRO A 60 -16.34 4.86 -7.10
CA PRO A 60 -17.62 4.19 -7.27
C PRO A 60 -18.59 4.94 -8.18
N ASP A 61 -19.22 4.23 -9.12
CA ASP A 61 -20.28 4.78 -9.99
C ASP A 61 -21.66 4.89 -9.31
N ILE A 62 -21.70 4.72 -8.00
CA ILE A 62 -22.93 4.71 -7.20
C ILE A 62 -22.81 5.63 -6.00
N LEU A 63 -23.96 6.11 -5.52
CA LEU A 63 -24.04 6.96 -4.33
C LEU A 63 -23.88 6.09 -3.07
N ILE A 64 -22.97 6.50 -2.17
CA ILE A 64 -22.62 5.75 -0.96
C ILE A 64 -22.72 6.69 0.23
N SER A 65 -23.44 6.30 1.27
CA SER A 65 -23.75 7.16 2.42
C SER A 65 -22.76 7.02 3.59
N SER A 66 -21.96 5.95 3.63
CA SER A 66 -21.01 5.68 4.71
C SER A 66 -19.89 4.73 4.29
N LYS A 67 -18.78 4.72 5.04
CA LYS A 67 -17.68 3.76 4.84
C LYS A 67 -18.15 2.32 5.05
N GLU A 68 -19.08 2.10 5.97
CA GLU A 68 -19.67 0.77 6.22
C GLU A 68 -20.51 0.30 5.03
N GLU A 69 -21.16 1.21 4.32
CA GLU A 69 -21.85 0.88 3.08
C GLU A 69 -20.86 0.56 1.95
N LEU A 70 -19.79 1.35 1.80
CA LEU A 70 -18.71 1.08 0.85
C LEU A 70 -18.15 -0.35 1.04
N TYR A 71 -17.81 -0.73 2.26
CA TYR A 71 -17.26 -2.06 2.58
C TYR A 71 -18.27 -3.20 2.51
N LYS A 72 -19.57 -2.91 2.39
CA LYS A 72 -20.59 -3.94 2.11
C LYS A 72 -20.78 -4.18 0.61
N ILE A 73 -20.60 -3.13 -0.18
CA ILE A 73 -20.71 -3.19 -1.64
C ILE A 73 -19.48 -3.85 -2.24
N TYR A 74 -18.30 -3.43 -1.78
CA TYR A 74 -17.02 -3.89 -2.30
C TYR A 74 -16.33 -4.79 -1.27
N ASP A 75 -15.87 -5.97 -1.72
CA ASP A 75 -15.29 -6.98 -0.84
C ASP A 75 -13.81 -6.70 -0.53
N PHE A 76 -13.57 -5.97 0.56
CA PHE A 76 -12.22 -5.71 1.09
C PHE A 76 -11.75 -6.76 2.12
N THR A 77 -12.36 -7.94 2.18
CA THR A 77 -12.03 -8.97 3.18
C THR A 77 -10.56 -9.40 3.11
N TYR A 78 -9.95 -9.32 1.92
CA TYR A 78 -8.54 -9.69 1.70
C TYR A 78 -7.56 -8.53 1.90
N MET A 79 -7.96 -7.49 2.63
CA MET A 79 -7.10 -6.35 2.98
C MET A 79 -7.15 -6.06 4.48
N SER A 80 -6.03 -5.58 5.02
CA SER A 80 -5.98 -5.08 6.39
C SER A 80 -6.84 -3.82 6.55
N ASP A 81 -7.21 -3.49 7.78
CA ASP A 81 -7.96 -2.26 8.04
C ASP A 81 -7.14 -1.00 7.73
N MET A 82 -5.81 -1.08 7.85
CA MET A 82 -4.89 -0.02 7.40
C MET A 82 -5.02 0.19 5.89
N MET A 83 -4.94 -0.87 5.09
CA MET A 83 -5.09 -0.77 3.64
C MET A 83 -6.46 -0.23 3.23
N LYS A 84 -7.53 -0.66 3.89
CA LYS A 84 -8.89 -0.12 3.66
C LYS A 84 -8.95 1.38 3.93
N TYR A 85 -8.32 1.82 5.02
CA TYR A 85 -8.24 3.22 5.38
C TYR A 85 -7.44 4.02 4.34
N ASP A 86 -6.27 3.54 3.91
CA ASP A 86 -5.43 4.22 2.91
C ASP A 86 -6.15 4.38 1.57
N ILE A 87 -6.90 3.36 1.15
CA ILE A 87 -7.75 3.41 -0.06
C ILE A 87 -8.82 4.49 0.10
N LEU A 88 -9.53 4.49 1.24
CA LEU A 88 -10.59 5.44 1.52
C LEU A 88 -10.03 6.88 1.50
N GLU A 89 -8.98 7.15 2.26
CA GLU A 89 -8.32 8.46 2.32
C GLU A 89 -7.84 8.93 0.94
N THR A 90 -7.43 8.00 0.08
CA THR A 90 -7.01 8.32 -1.28
C THR A 90 -8.17 8.82 -2.14
N ILE A 91 -9.35 8.20 -2.04
CA ILE A 91 -10.47 8.44 -2.97
C ILE A 91 -11.56 9.38 -2.45
N VAL A 92 -11.65 9.62 -1.13
CA VAL A 92 -12.69 10.48 -0.53
C VAL A 92 -12.16 11.84 -0.12
N GLU A 93 -13.01 12.86 -0.26
CA GLU A 93 -12.73 14.19 0.30
C GLU A 93 -12.90 14.18 1.82
N THR A 94 -12.10 15.00 2.51
CA THR A 94 -12.21 15.21 3.96
C THR A 94 -12.50 16.67 4.26
N ASP A 95 -13.33 16.92 5.27
CA ASP A 95 -13.63 18.27 5.73
C ASP A 95 -12.47 18.88 6.55
N GLU A 96 -12.65 20.11 7.05
CA GLU A 96 -11.65 20.82 7.86
C GLU A 96 -11.28 20.07 9.17
N ASN A 97 -12.14 19.16 9.63
CA ASN A 97 -11.94 18.33 10.82
C ASN A 97 -11.32 16.97 10.50
N HIS A 98 -10.95 16.72 9.22
CA HIS A 98 -10.48 15.43 8.72
C HIS A 98 -11.55 14.32 8.83
N GLU A 99 -12.83 14.69 8.85
CA GLU A 99 -13.95 13.74 8.72
C GLU A 99 -14.30 13.55 7.23
N ILE A 100 -14.92 12.41 6.89
CA ILE A 100 -15.35 12.14 5.51
C ILE A 100 -16.39 13.19 5.09
N ALA A 101 -16.07 13.97 4.07
CA ALA A 101 -16.96 14.99 3.55
C ALA A 101 -18.22 14.37 2.93
N LYS A 102 -19.34 15.09 3.03
CA LYS A 102 -20.62 14.67 2.47
C LYS A 102 -21.24 15.74 1.60
N ASP A 103 -21.90 15.30 0.53
CA ASP A 103 -22.70 16.17 -0.31
C ASP A 103 -23.98 16.65 0.42
N ASN A 104 -24.73 17.56 -0.22
CA ASN A 104 -25.98 18.09 0.32
C ASN A 104 -27.08 17.03 0.54
N ASN A 105 -26.92 15.83 0.00
CA ASN A 105 -27.84 14.71 0.16
C ASN A 105 -27.36 13.68 1.20
N GLY A 106 -26.20 13.90 1.82
CA GLY A 106 -25.62 13.04 2.85
C GLY A 106 -24.78 11.86 2.33
N TYR A 107 -24.44 11.85 1.04
CA TYR A 107 -23.54 10.87 0.42
C TYR A 107 -22.08 11.31 0.56
N ILE A 108 -21.16 10.34 0.58
CA ILE A 108 -19.71 10.57 0.58
C ILE A 108 -19.33 11.38 -0.65
N ASP A 109 -18.53 12.43 -0.43
CA ASP A 109 -17.91 13.18 -1.51
C ASP A 109 -16.58 12.52 -1.92
N PHE A 110 -16.45 12.19 -3.21
CA PHE A 110 -15.27 11.53 -3.77
C PHE A 110 -14.45 12.53 -4.56
N LYS A 111 -13.12 12.50 -4.40
CA LYS A 111 -12.21 13.43 -5.09
C LYS A 111 -12.39 13.30 -6.61
N ALA A 112 -12.81 14.39 -7.28
CA ALA A 112 -13.24 14.32 -8.68
C ALA A 112 -12.83 15.53 -9.56
N ASP A 113 -12.42 16.63 -8.94
CA ASP A 113 -12.33 17.91 -9.66
C ASP A 113 -10.90 18.26 -10.05
N SER A 114 -10.02 18.57 -9.09
CA SER A 114 -8.67 19.09 -9.40
C SER A 114 -7.57 18.03 -9.42
N PHE A 115 -7.81 16.87 -8.81
CA PHE A 115 -6.82 15.81 -8.67
C PHE A 115 -7.55 14.47 -8.67
N ILE A 116 -7.54 13.80 -9.81
CA ILE A 116 -8.23 12.52 -9.98
C ILE A 116 -7.35 11.44 -9.35
N PRO A 117 -7.78 10.79 -8.24
CA PRO A 117 -7.00 9.70 -7.67
C PRO A 117 -7.20 8.45 -8.53
N TYR A 118 -6.08 7.86 -8.92
CA TYR A 118 -6.03 6.55 -9.54
C TYR A 118 -5.17 5.65 -8.69
N ILE A 119 -5.70 4.49 -8.31
CA ILE A 119 -4.94 3.46 -7.62
C ILE A 119 -4.67 2.34 -8.63
N PRO A 120 -3.45 2.25 -9.20
CA PRO A 120 -3.14 1.19 -10.15
C PRO A 120 -3.20 -0.19 -9.47
N THR A 121 -3.63 -1.18 -10.23
CA THR A 121 -3.86 -2.56 -9.81
C THR A 121 -3.29 -3.55 -10.82
N ILE A 122 -3.16 -4.81 -10.42
CA ILE A 122 -2.72 -5.90 -11.31
C ILE A 122 -3.67 -6.20 -12.48
N PHE A 123 -4.84 -5.54 -12.54
CA PHE A 123 -5.76 -5.64 -13.67
C PHE A 123 -5.42 -4.67 -14.80
N ASP A 124 -4.63 -3.64 -14.50
CA ASP A 124 -4.28 -2.62 -15.47
C ASP A 124 -3.31 -3.15 -16.50
N GLU A 125 -3.56 -2.76 -17.75
CA GLU A 125 -2.68 -3.13 -18.85
C GLU A 125 -1.28 -2.57 -18.60
N GLY A 126 -0.27 -3.44 -18.68
CA GLY A 126 1.13 -3.07 -18.44
C GLY A 126 1.60 -3.27 -16.99
N ILE A 127 0.72 -3.50 -16.02
CA ILE A 127 1.13 -3.88 -14.65
C ILE A 127 1.33 -5.38 -14.57
N TYR A 128 2.45 -5.81 -14.00
CA TYR A 128 2.78 -7.23 -13.85
C TYR A 128 3.53 -7.53 -12.55
N VAL A 129 3.43 -8.79 -12.10
CA VAL A 129 4.24 -9.29 -10.99
C VAL A 129 5.66 -9.55 -11.47
N LYS A 130 6.60 -8.71 -11.03
CA LYS A 130 8.03 -8.83 -11.32
C LYS A 130 8.68 -9.96 -10.53
N LYS A 131 8.33 -10.07 -9.24
CA LYS A 131 8.91 -11.05 -8.32
C LYS A 131 7.94 -11.36 -7.19
N ALA A 132 7.94 -12.61 -6.74
CA ALA A 132 7.24 -13.01 -5.52
C ALA A 132 8.14 -13.89 -4.67
N TYR A 133 8.17 -13.66 -3.35
CA TYR A 133 8.92 -14.49 -2.42
C TYR A 133 8.31 -14.47 -1.01
N LEU A 134 8.42 -15.58 -0.30
CA LEU A 134 8.20 -15.62 1.13
C LEU A 134 9.41 -15.02 1.85
N ARG A 135 9.15 -14.10 2.78
CA ARG A 135 10.12 -13.53 3.70
C ARG A 135 9.83 -14.06 5.09
N GLU A 136 10.77 -14.80 5.64
CA GLU A 136 10.74 -15.26 7.02
C GLU A 136 11.79 -14.49 7.82
N GLU A 137 11.36 -13.69 8.78
CA GLU A 137 12.26 -13.00 9.71
C GLU A 137 12.18 -13.67 11.07
N LYS A 138 13.35 -14.07 11.59
CA LYS A 138 13.50 -14.68 12.91
C LYS A 138 14.23 -13.73 13.82
N TYR A 139 13.73 -13.55 15.03
CA TYR A 139 14.30 -12.69 16.05
C TYR A 139 14.92 -13.53 17.18
N LYS A 140 15.69 -12.88 18.06
CA LYS A 140 16.16 -13.54 19.29
C LYS A 140 14.97 -14.04 20.09
N GLU A 141 15.16 -15.07 20.92
CA GLU A 141 14.11 -15.66 21.75
C GLU A 141 13.31 -14.63 22.56
N GLU A 142 14.00 -13.65 23.17
CA GLU A 142 13.41 -12.53 23.92
C GLU A 142 12.49 -11.62 23.07
N TYR A 143 12.61 -11.69 21.76
CA TYR A 143 11.92 -10.92 20.73
C TYR A 143 11.17 -11.81 19.73
N SER A 144 11.00 -13.10 20.02
CA SER A 144 10.38 -14.09 19.11
C SER A 144 8.93 -13.77 18.76
N TYR A 145 8.26 -12.90 19.53
CA TYR A 145 6.95 -12.36 19.18
C TYR A 145 6.96 -11.43 17.95
N PHE A 146 8.14 -11.01 17.49
CA PHE A 146 8.33 -10.32 16.21
C PHE A 146 8.63 -11.28 15.04
N ASP A 147 8.77 -12.59 15.28
CA ASP A 147 8.93 -13.57 14.21
C ASP A 147 7.77 -13.44 13.22
N ILE A 148 8.10 -13.37 11.94
CA ILE A 148 7.08 -13.13 10.93
C ILE A 148 7.35 -13.87 9.63
N VAL A 149 6.26 -14.31 9.00
CA VAL A 149 6.26 -14.89 7.67
C VAL A 149 5.33 -14.06 6.80
N GLU A 150 5.88 -13.47 5.75
CA GLU A 150 5.16 -12.61 4.83
C GLU A 150 5.36 -13.08 3.40
N LEU A 151 4.34 -12.96 2.56
CA LEU A 151 4.52 -13.04 1.12
C LEU A 151 4.74 -11.63 0.60
N VAL A 152 5.89 -11.39 -0.02
CA VAL A 152 6.21 -10.12 -0.67
C VAL A 152 6.04 -10.31 -2.18
N VAL A 153 5.17 -9.49 -2.77
CA VAL A 153 4.93 -9.44 -4.22
C VAL A 153 5.36 -8.08 -4.74
N GLU A 154 6.39 -8.05 -5.57
CA GLU A 154 6.88 -6.85 -6.25
C GLU A 154 6.15 -6.72 -7.59
N GLU A 155 5.36 -5.65 -7.73
CA GLU A 155 4.75 -5.19 -8.98
C GLU A 155 5.63 -4.14 -9.65
N ASP A 156 5.59 -4.14 -10.97
CA ASP A 156 6.23 -3.14 -11.83
C ASP A 156 5.31 -2.82 -13.00
N SER A 157 5.63 -1.76 -13.72
CA SER A 157 4.93 -1.35 -14.93
C SER A 157 5.79 -1.53 -16.17
N ASN A 158 5.15 -1.80 -17.29
CA ASN A 158 5.77 -1.73 -18.61
C ASN A 158 5.37 -0.42 -19.28
N ASP A 159 6.29 0.55 -19.26
CA ASP A 159 6.10 1.89 -19.84
C ASP A 159 5.76 1.86 -21.34
N GLU A 160 6.12 0.79 -22.06
CA GLU A 160 5.79 0.63 -23.49
C GLU A 160 4.32 0.29 -23.73
N VAL A 161 3.61 -0.19 -22.70
CA VAL A 161 2.23 -0.67 -22.79
C VAL A 161 1.24 0.40 -22.36
N ASN A 162 1.52 1.11 -21.27
CA ASN A 162 0.60 2.11 -20.73
C ASN A 162 1.34 3.25 -20.02
N SER A 163 1.32 4.44 -20.62
CA SER A 163 1.99 5.62 -20.06
C SER A 163 1.36 6.16 -18.78
N TYR A 164 0.09 5.85 -18.48
CA TYR A 164 -0.58 6.35 -17.27
C TYR A 164 -0.03 5.72 -15.99
N VAL A 165 0.53 4.51 -16.10
CA VAL A 165 1.15 3.79 -14.99
C VAL A 165 2.67 3.75 -15.15
N SER A 166 3.25 4.66 -15.93
CA SER A 166 4.70 4.68 -16.14
C SER A 166 5.44 4.95 -14.83
N ASP A 167 6.60 4.32 -14.65
CA ASP A 167 7.39 4.32 -13.41
C ASP A 167 6.66 3.77 -12.17
N PHE A 168 5.48 3.14 -12.35
CA PHE A 168 4.78 2.49 -11.25
C PHE A 168 5.57 1.28 -10.77
N SER A 169 5.88 1.27 -9.47
CA SER A 169 6.38 0.09 -8.77
C SER A 169 5.80 0.05 -7.36
N ARG A 170 5.39 -1.14 -6.93
CA ARG A 170 4.79 -1.35 -5.62
C ARG A 170 5.18 -2.70 -5.06
N ARG A 171 5.50 -2.74 -3.78
CA ARG A 171 5.60 -4.00 -3.03
C ARG A 171 4.32 -4.20 -2.27
N ASN A 172 3.73 -5.36 -2.42
CA ASN A 172 2.53 -5.79 -1.72
C ASN A 172 2.96 -6.85 -0.72
N ILE A 173 2.73 -6.56 0.56
CA ILE A 173 3.14 -7.43 1.66
C ILE A 173 1.90 -8.09 2.20
N PHE A 174 1.80 -9.40 2.02
CA PHE A 174 0.71 -10.22 2.50
C PHE A 174 1.08 -10.94 3.78
N ARG A 175 0.11 -11.09 4.67
CA ARG A 175 0.19 -11.90 5.89
C ARG A 175 -0.94 -12.91 5.92
N LYS A 176 -0.77 -13.99 6.69
CA LYS A 176 -1.86 -14.91 6.99
C LYS A 176 -2.68 -14.41 8.17
N ASN A 177 -4.00 -14.49 8.07
CA ASN A 177 -4.90 -14.30 9.21
C ASN A 177 -4.95 -15.57 10.09
N GLU A 178 -5.81 -15.56 11.11
CA GLU A 178 -5.99 -16.70 12.03
C GLU A 178 -6.50 -17.97 11.32
N ASP A 179 -7.25 -17.81 10.23
CA ASP A 179 -7.74 -18.91 9.39
C ASP A 179 -6.68 -19.42 8.40
N GLY A 180 -5.49 -18.83 8.38
CA GLY A 180 -4.40 -19.17 7.47
C GLY A 180 -4.56 -18.63 6.05
N GLU A 181 -5.52 -17.74 5.82
CA GLU A 181 -5.74 -17.07 4.54
C GLU A 181 -4.85 -15.84 4.38
N TRP A 182 -4.32 -15.65 3.18
CA TRP A 182 -3.52 -14.47 2.85
C TRP A 182 -4.40 -13.23 2.68
N TYR A 183 -4.01 -12.14 3.33
CA TYR A 183 -4.58 -10.81 3.12
C TYR A 183 -3.46 -9.79 2.91
N LEU A 184 -3.73 -8.77 2.11
CA LEU A 184 -2.81 -7.66 1.87
C LEU A 184 -2.69 -6.84 3.16
N TYR A 185 -1.53 -6.91 3.79
CA TYR A 185 -1.27 -6.26 5.07
C TYR A 185 -0.90 -4.79 4.88
N VAL A 186 0.06 -4.53 3.98
CA VAL A 186 0.55 -3.17 3.67
C VAL A 186 1.16 -3.15 2.27
N THR A 187 1.32 -1.95 1.73
CA THR A 187 2.07 -1.70 0.49
C THR A 187 3.18 -0.69 0.72
N ASP A 188 4.28 -0.85 -0.02
CA ASP A 188 5.34 0.16 -0.12
C ASP A 188 5.54 0.57 -1.58
N GLY A 189 5.95 1.81 -1.82
CA GLY A 189 6.18 2.35 -3.17
C GLY A 189 5.04 3.24 -3.64
N THR A 190 4.72 3.18 -4.93
CA THR A 190 3.64 3.99 -5.51
C THR A 190 2.29 3.44 -5.09
N PHE A 191 1.55 4.20 -4.27
CA PHE A 191 0.19 3.82 -3.86
C PHE A 191 -0.84 4.25 -4.89
N SER A 192 -0.79 5.53 -5.28
CA SER A 192 -1.68 6.14 -6.26
C SER A 192 -0.92 7.04 -7.22
N ILE A 193 -1.53 7.26 -8.38
CA ILE A 193 -1.13 8.21 -9.40
C ILE A 193 -2.28 9.19 -9.55
N SER A 194 -1.97 10.40 -9.97
CA SER A 194 -2.96 11.45 -10.07
C SER A 194 -2.55 12.49 -11.08
N TRP A 195 -3.55 13.08 -11.72
CA TRP A 195 -3.36 14.12 -12.72
C TRP A 195 -4.46 15.17 -12.62
N ASP A 196 -4.13 16.32 -13.19
CA ASP A 196 -5.02 17.45 -13.36
C ASP A 196 -5.84 17.28 -14.64
N ARG A 197 -7.16 17.36 -14.53
CA ARG A 197 -8.09 17.22 -15.66
C ARG A 197 -7.86 18.33 -16.70
N ASP A 198 -7.43 19.51 -16.25
CA ASP A 198 -7.25 20.70 -17.10
C ASP A 198 -6.01 20.65 -18.00
N ARG A 199 -5.11 19.66 -17.80
CA ARG A 199 -3.94 19.43 -18.68
C ARG A 199 -4.17 18.37 -19.75
N SER A 200 -5.36 17.76 -19.78
CA SER A 200 -5.72 16.68 -20.70
C SER A 200 -6.72 17.08 -21.80
N MET A 201 -6.99 18.38 -21.95
CA MET A 201 -7.73 18.97 -23.08
C MET A 201 -6.86 19.89 -23.94
#